data_AF-A0A536DI61-F1
#
_entry.id   AF-A0A536DI61-F1
#
_cell.length_a   1.000
_cell.length_b   1.000
_cell.length_c   1.000
_cell.angle_alpha   90.00
_cell.angle_beta   90.00
_cell.angle_gamma   90.00
#
_symmetry.space_group_name_H-M   'P 1'
#
loop_
_entity.id
_entity.type
_entity.pdbx_description
1 polymer ?
#
loop_
_entity_poly.entity_id
_entity_poly.type
_entity_poly.pdbx_seq_one_letter_code
_entity_poly.pdbx_strand_id
1 'polypeptide(L)'
;MPVFAWSSQARGFFSGRYRPELSEGDTDDAKNVIRTYYSDANWERYRRADELAEMKGCTLRQVALAWVLHQPLEVFALIGPATAAELDDCLGALDVELSPEEVAWLNLESSRVSQRLSR
;
A
#
# COMPACT_ATOMS: atom_id res chain seq x y z
N MET A 1 20.34 -11.80 -1.84
CA MET A 1 20.73 -10.55 -2.54
C MET A 1 19.75 -9.49 -2.10
N PRO A 2 20.21 -8.42 -1.44
CA PRO A 2 19.32 -7.37 -0.94
C PRO A 2 18.72 -6.56 -2.09
N VAL A 3 17.48 -6.09 -1.92
CA VAL A 3 16.74 -5.25 -2.88
C VAL A 3 16.34 -3.94 -2.21
N PHE A 4 16.79 -2.81 -2.76
CA PHE A 4 16.34 -1.49 -2.33
C PHE A 4 15.18 -1.02 -3.22
N ALA A 5 13.95 -1.12 -2.71
CA ALA A 5 12.75 -0.83 -3.47
C ALA A 5 12.52 0.69 -3.58
N TRP A 6 12.72 1.24 -4.78
CA TRP A 6 12.40 2.62 -5.10
C TRP A 6 10.93 2.76 -5.51
N SER A 7 10.32 3.92 -5.21
CA SER A 7 8.87 4.16 -5.37
C SER A 7 8.00 3.12 -4.64
N SER A 8 8.47 2.64 -3.49
CA SER A 8 7.78 1.66 -2.63
C SER A 8 6.36 2.06 -2.21
N GLN A 9 6.05 3.36 -2.25
CA GLN A 9 4.74 3.92 -1.89
C GLN A 9 3.94 4.45 -3.09
N ALA A 10 4.34 4.12 -4.32
CA ALA A 10 3.64 4.55 -5.54
C ALA A 10 3.38 6.07 -5.61
N ARG A 11 4.38 6.88 -5.23
CA ARG A 11 4.29 8.36 -5.12
C ARG A 11 3.11 8.85 -4.26
N GLY A 12 2.72 8.05 -3.26
CA GLY A 12 1.63 8.36 -2.36
C GLY A 12 0.25 7.90 -2.85
N PHE A 13 0.13 7.06 -3.88
CA PHE A 13 -1.17 6.55 -4.31
C PHE A 13 -2.01 5.99 -3.13
N PHE A 14 -1.38 5.24 -2.22
CA PHE A 14 -2.01 4.63 -1.04
C PHE A 14 -2.08 5.55 0.20
N SER A 15 -1.98 6.86 0.03
CA SER A 15 -1.96 7.79 1.18
C SER A 15 -3.33 8.36 1.57
N GLY A 16 -4.42 7.92 0.92
CA GLY A 16 -5.77 8.40 1.22
C GLY A 16 -6.20 9.67 0.49
N ARG A 17 -5.32 10.31 -0.28
CA ARG A 17 -5.61 11.58 -1.03
C ARG A 17 -6.13 11.39 -2.45
N TYR A 18 -6.07 10.18 -3.01
CA TYR A 18 -6.51 9.90 -4.38
C TYR A 18 -7.88 9.23 -4.41
N ARG A 19 -8.70 9.55 -5.41
CA ARG A 19 -10.02 8.94 -5.64
C ARG A 19 -10.18 8.60 -7.13
N PRO A 20 -10.94 7.55 -7.50
CA PRO A 20 -11.14 7.15 -8.90
C PRO A 20 -11.72 8.26 -9.77
N GLU A 21 -12.56 9.13 -9.19
CA GLU A 21 -13.24 10.21 -9.90
C GLU A 21 -12.33 11.41 -10.20
N LEU A 22 -11.15 11.49 -9.58
CA LEU A 22 -10.16 12.52 -9.87
C LEU A 22 -9.52 12.24 -11.23
N SER A 23 -10.09 12.81 -12.29
CA SER A 23 -9.61 12.63 -13.66
C SER A 23 -8.41 13.52 -14.00
N GLU A 24 -8.23 14.63 -13.30
CA GLU A 24 -7.14 15.59 -13.53
C GLU A 24 -6.42 15.89 -12.22
N GLY A 25 -5.10 15.88 -12.26
CA GLY A 25 -4.26 16.24 -11.11
C GLY A 25 -3.96 17.72 -11.13
N ASP A 26 -4.18 18.42 -10.02
CA ASP A 26 -3.93 19.86 -9.89
C ASP A 26 -2.43 20.22 -9.88
N THR A 27 -1.57 19.21 -9.69
CA THR A 27 -0.11 19.35 -9.68
C THR A 27 0.53 18.34 -10.63
N ASP A 28 1.75 18.60 -11.07
CA ASP A 28 2.48 17.66 -11.93
C ASP A 28 2.74 16.30 -11.26
N ASP A 29 2.91 16.29 -9.93
CA ASP A 29 3.00 15.03 -9.18
C ASP A 29 1.68 14.26 -9.18
N ALA A 30 0.54 14.94 -8.97
CA ALA A 30 -0.77 14.30 -9.05
C ALA A 30 -1.04 13.74 -10.46
N LYS A 31 -0.71 14.50 -11.52
CA LYS A 31 -0.83 14.02 -12.91
C LYS A 31 0.01 12.77 -13.16
N ASN A 32 1.23 12.72 -12.62
CA ASN A 32 2.10 11.55 -12.75
C ASN A 32 1.56 10.33 -12.00
N VAL A 33 0.96 10.52 -10.82
CA VAL A 33 0.28 9.45 -10.09
C VAL A 33 -0.88 8.91 -10.90
N ILE A 34 -1.77 9.79 -11.38
CA ILE A 34 -2.93 9.40 -12.19
C ILE A 34 -2.47 8.59 -13.41
N ARG A 35 -1.56 9.15 -14.21
CA ARG A 35 -1.04 8.50 -15.42
C ARG A 35 -0.42 7.11 -15.17
N THR A 36 0.18 6.91 -14.00
CA THR A 36 0.99 5.71 -13.71
C THR A 36 0.20 4.64 -12.95
N TYR A 37 -0.67 5.04 -12.03
CA TYR A 37 -1.27 4.14 -11.06
C TYR A 37 -2.79 4.02 -11.18
N TYR A 38 -3.50 4.87 -11.93
CA TYR A 38 -4.96 4.77 -12.09
C TYR A 38 -5.35 3.69 -13.11
N SER A 39 -5.24 2.43 -12.69
CA SER A 39 -5.81 1.29 -13.41
C SER A 39 -6.83 0.60 -12.51
N ASP A 40 -7.81 -0.09 -13.12
CA ASP A 40 -8.84 -0.83 -12.39
C ASP A 40 -8.22 -1.83 -11.39
N ALA A 41 -7.13 -2.50 -11.80
CA ALA A 41 -6.41 -3.42 -10.93
C ALA A 41 -5.83 -2.72 -9.70
N ASN A 42 -5.21 -1.54 -9.86
CA ASN A 42 -4.64 -0.82 -8.72
C ASN A 42 -5.71 -0.24 -7.79
N TRP A 43 -6.86 0.16 -8.33
CA TRP A 43 -8.00 0.57 -7.51
C TRP A 43 -8.59 -0.59 -6.73
N GLU A 44 -8.63 -1.80 -7.29
CA GLU A 44 -9.02 -2.98 -6.53
C GLU A 44 -7.97 -3.31 -5.45
N ARG A 45 -6.66 -3.18 -5.72
CA ARG A 45 -5.61 -3.31 -4.69
C ARG A 45 -5.77 -2.26 -3.58
N TYR A 46 -6.08 -1.02 -3.95
CA TYR A 46 -6.37 0.06 -3.00
C TYR A 46 -7.54 -0.32 -2.10
N ARG A 47 -8.68 -0.73 -2.68
CA ARG A 47 -9.87 -1.13 -1.93
C ARG A 47 -9.58 -2.27 -0.95
N ARG A 48 -8.83 -3.28 -1.39
CA ARG A 48 -8.40 -4.42 -0.55
C ARG A 48 -7.48 -3.99 0.58
N ALA A 49 -6.53 -3.10 0.30
CA ALA A 49 -5.62 -2.57 1.31
C ALA A 49 -6.36 -1.72 2.35
N ASP A 50 -7.38 -0.96 1.93
CA ASP A 50 -8.23 -0.16 2.82
C ASP A 50 -9.06 -1.05 3.76
N GLU A 51 -9.70 -2.09 3.20
CA GLU A 51 -10.45 -3.10 3.96
C GLU A 51 -9.55 -3.81 5.00
N LEU A 52 -8.32 -4.15 4.62
CA LEU A 52 -7.38 -4.78 5.53
C LEU A 52 -6.85 -3.83 6.60
N ALA A 53 -6.67 -2.55 6.26
CA ALA A 53 -6.25 -1.52 7.18
C ALA A 53 -7.29 -1.33 8.30
N GLU A 54 -8.58 -1.28 7.94
CA GLU A 54 -9.68 -1.24 8.91
C GLU A 54 -9.67 -2.46 9.84
N MET A 55 -9.52 -3.67 9.29
CA MET A 55 -9.48 -4.91 10.09
C MET A 55 -8.30 -4.99 11.05
N LYS A 56 -7.14 -4.46 10.66
CA LYS A 56 -5.90 -4.51 11.46
C LYS A 56 -5.70 -3.26 12.33
N GLY A 57 -6.57 -2.26 12.23
CA GLY A 57 -6.46 -1.01 12.98
C GLY A 57 -5.23 -0.19 12.60
N CYS A 58 -4.81 -0.25 11.34
CA CYS A 58 -3.66 0.48 10.80
C CYS A 58 -4.09 1.37 9.63
N THR A 59 -3.14 2.08 8.98
CA THR A 59 -3.47 2.94 7.84
C THR A 59 -3.32 2.20 6.50
N LEU A 60 -4.05 2.66 5.48
CA LEU A 60 -3.91 2.18 4.10
C LEU A 60 -2.45 2.18 3.63
N ARG A 61 -1.71 3.24 3.96
CA ARG A 61 -0.29 3.38 3.61
C ARG A 61 0.55 2.30 4.28
N GLN A 62 0.27 2.02 5.56
CA GLN A 62 0.96 0.97 6.31
C GLN A 62 0.74 -0.40 5.70
N VAL A 63 -0.48 -0.74 5.28
CA VAL A 63 -0.75 -2.01 4.58
C VAL A 63 0.02 -2.10 3.26
N ALA A 64 0.00 -1.05 2.45
CA ALA A 64 0.70 -1.04 1.16
C ALA A 64 2.22 -1.19 1.33
N LEU A 65 2.80 -0.50 2.31
CA LEU A 65 4.23 -0.59 2.61
C LEU A 65 4.60 -1.94 3.23
N ALA A 66 3.77 -2.47 4.13
CA ALA A 66 3.94 -3.81 4.70
C ALA A 66 3.95 -4.88 3.60
N TRP A 67 3.09 -4.78 2.58
CA TRP A 67 3.08 -5.70 1.45
C TRP A 67 4.44 -5.75 0.71
N VAL A 68 5.10 -4.60 0.55
CA VAL A 68 6.44 -4.52 -0.05
C VAL A 68 7.49 -5.21 0.83
N LEU A 69 7.38 -5.07 2.16
CA LEU A 69 8.28 -5.69 3.12
C LEU A 69 8.08 -7.20 3.26
N HIS A 70 6.88 -7.72 2.95
CA HIS A 70 6.54 -9.15 3.01
C HIS A 70 6.89 -9.93 1.72
N GLN A 71 7.60 -9.31 0.78
CA GLN A 71 8.07 -10.02 -0.40
C GLN A 71 9.15 -11.05 -0.03
N PRO A 72 9.30 -12.17 -0.77
CA PRO A 72 10.23 -13.25 -0.43
C PRO A 72 11.72 -12.86 -0.54
N LEU A 73 12.02 -11.66 -1.04
CA LEU A 73 13.37 -11.12 -1.15
C LEU A 73 13.73 -10.34 0.12
N GLU A 74 15.01 -10.17 0.38
CA GLU A 74 15.49 -9.27 1.44
C GLU A 74 15.30 -7.80 0.99
N VAL A 75 14.10 -7.27 1.23
CA VAL A 75 13.68 -5.94 0.74
C VAL A 75 13.93 -4.85 1.77
N PHE A 76 14.51 -3.75 1.30
CA PHE A 76 14.63 -2.48 2.01
C PHE A 76 13.80 -1.44 1.26
N ALA A 77 12.65 -1.06 1.81
CA ALA A 77 11.76 -0.07 1.19
C ALA A 77 12.28 1.35 1.39
N LEU A 78 12.57 2.07 0.30
CA LEU A 78 12.94 3.49 0.37
C LEU A 78 11.67 4.34 0.45
N ILE A 79 11.51 5.08 1.55
CA ILE A 79 10.37 5.97 1.80
C ILE A 79 10.77 7.44 1.66
N GLY A 80 9.82 8.28 1.24
CA GLY A 80 10.03 9.72 1.07
C GLY A 80 8.90 10.55 1.69
N PRO A 81 8.75 10.56 3.02
CA PRO A 81 7.76 11.40 3.71
C PRO A 81 8.16 12.88 3.61
N ALA A 82 7.18 13.76 3.39
CA ALA A 82 7.36 15.21 3.38
C ALA A 82 7.26 15.84 4.78
N THR A 83 6.70 15.11 5.75
CA THR A 83 6.52 15.58 7.13
C THR A 83 6.89 14.50 8.15
N ALA A 84 7.14 14.90 9.40
CA ALA A 84 7.39 13.96 10.49
C ALA A 84 6.20 13.02 10.73
N ALA A 85 4.96 13.53 10.65
CA ALA A 85 3.77 12.70 10.79
C ALA A 85 3.66 11.63 9.69
N GLU A 86 4.04 11.97 8.45
CA GLU A 86 4.10 10.98 7.38
C GLU A 86 5.20 9.93 7.60
N LEU A 87 6.34 10.33 8.18
CA LEU A 87 7.40 9.40 8.57
C LEU A 87 6.89 8.42 9.63
N ASP A 88 6.28 8.92 10.70
CA ASP A 88 5.73 8.10 11.78
C ASP A 88 4.68 7.11 11.25
N ASP A 89 3.79 7.57 10.36
CA ASP A 89 2.82 6.71 9.68
C ASP A 89 3.51 5.63 8.83
N CYS A 90 4.58 5.96 8.08
CA CYS A 90 5.34 4.96 7.34
C CYS A 90 6.00 3.92 8.27
N LEU A 91 6.55 4.36 9.42
CA LEU A 91 7.24 3.47 10.35
C LEU A 91 6.29 2.45 10.98
N GLY A 92 5.02 2.82 11.21
CA GLY A 92 4.02 1.86 11.70
C GLY A 92 3.74 0.68 10.76
N ALA A 93 4.19 0.73 9.50
CA ALA A 93 4.12 -0.42 8.59
C ALA A 93 4.97 -1.61 9.08
N LEU A 94 5.99 -1.36 9.92
CA LEU A 94 6.84 -2.39 10.50
C LEU A 94 6.09 -3.28 11.50
N ASP A 95 4.98 -2.80 12.07
CA ASP A 95 4.16 -3.54 13.02
C ASP A 95 2.98 -4.27 12.34
N VAL A 96 2.83 -4.13 11.01
CA VAL A 96 1.73 -4.76 10.25
C VAL A 96 2.17 -6.11 9.70
N GLU A 97 1.76 -7.17 10.38
CA GLU A 97 1.96 -8.55 9.94
C GLU A 97 0.95 -8.96 8.86
N LEU A 98 1.44 -9.44 7.72
CA LEU A 98 0.63 -9.97 6.62
C LEU A 98 0.90 -11.46 6.43
N SER A 99 -0.16 -12.25 6.53
CA SER A 99 -0.12 -13.66 6.16
C SER A 99 0.12 -13.83 4.65
N PRO A 100 0.65 -14.99 4.20
CA PRO A 100 0.82 -15.27 2.78
C PRO A 100 -0.48 -15.16 1.98
N GLU A 101 -1.62 -15.47 2.60
CA GLU A 101 -2.95 -15.35 2.00
C GLU A 101 -3.37 -13.89 1.80
N GLU A 102 -3.09 -13.03 2.77
CA GLU A 102 -3.31 -11.57 2.66
C GLU A 102 -2.39 -10.95 1.61
N VAL A 103 -1.12 -11.35 1.54
CA VAL A 103 -0.17 -10.89 0.51
C VAL A 103 -0.67 -11.26 -0.89
N ALA A 104 -1.08 -12.50 -1.11
CA ALA A 104 -1.63 -12.97 -2.38
C ALA A 104 -2.95 -12.27 -2.73
N TRP A 105 -3.81 -12.06 -1.74
CA TRP A 105 -5.07 -11.33 -1.93
C TRP A 105 -4.85 -9.88 -2.30
N LEU A 106 -3.93 -9.17 -1.64
CA LEU A 106 -3.55 -7.80 -2.01
C LEU A 106 -2.96 -7.74 -3.43
N ASN A 107 -2.32 -8.81 -3.91
CA ASN A 107 -1.80 -8.85 -5.28
C ASN A 107 -2.81 -9.29 -6.36
N LEU A 108 -4.08 -9.52 -5.97
CA LEU A 108 -5.16 -10.01 -6.85
C LEU A 108 -5.00 -11.47 -7.32
N GLU A 109 -4.14 -12.25 -6.66
CA GLU A 109 -3.93 -13.67 -6.98
C GLU A 109 -4.99 -14.57 -6.34
N SER A 110 -5.69 -14.08 -5.33
CA SER A 110 -6.81 -14.76 -4.69
C SER A 110 -8.04 -13.85 -4.61
N SER A 111 -9.22 -14.45 -4.49
CA SER A 111 -10.50 -13.73 -4.39
C SER A 111 -10.97 -13.52 -2.94
N ARG A 112 -10.34 -14.16 -1.95
CA ARG A 112 -10.74 -14.11 -0.54
C ARG A 112 -9.53 -14.21 0.39
N VAL A 113 -9.55 -13.45 1.49
CA VAL A 113 -8.73 -13.73 2.68
C VAL A 113 -9.52 -14.68 3.58
N SER A 114 -8.91 -15.80 3.98
CA SER A 114 -9.54 -16.73 4.92
C SER A 114 -9.52 -16.10 6.31
N GLN A 115 -10.67 -15.65 6.80
CA GLN A 115 -10.77 -15.08 8.15
C GLN A 115 -10.54 -16.18 9.19
N ARG A 116 -9.30 -16.37 9.62
CA ARG A 116 -9.04 -17.02 10.91
C ARG A 116 -9.36 -16.00 12.00
N LEU A 117 -10.61 -16.03 12.46
CA LEU A 117 -11.00 -15.43 13.72
C LEU A 117 -10.06 -15.98 14.80
N SER A 118 -9.15 -15.13 15.28
CA SER A 118 -8.46 -15.39 16.54
C SER A 118 -9.54 -15.53 17.61
N ARG A 119 -9.70 -16.75 18.12
CA ARG A 119 -10.32 -16.98 19.43
C ARG A 119 -9.41 -16.45 20.53
#